data_AF-A0A163ANX2-F1
#
_entry.id   AF-A0A163ANX2-F1
#
_cell.length_a   1.000
_cell.length_b   1.000
_cell.length_c   1.000
_cell.angle_alpha   90.00
_cell.angle_beta   90.00
_cell.angle_gamma   90.00
#
_symmetry.space_group_name_H-M   'P 1'
#
loop_
_entity.id
_entity.type
_entity.pdbx_description
1 polymer ?
#
loop_
_entity_poly.entity_id
_entity_poly.type
_entity_poly.pdbx_seq_one_letter_code
_entity_poly.pdbx_strand_id
1 'polypeptide(L)'
;MRTSRRVGNAPPAKKSTKSELHSKPIKSESNPSKPTKPVATPSNDSNRDSNGCQEVYWLLKAEPLPRYENGTNVAFSIDDLAACTQPEPWGGVRNPQARNNMQAMRKGDLGFFYHSNAKPSGVVGVLRVVEEAKVDETAFDSKDPYYDSKSDRAKPKWYCVGVEFVQKFDSVVDLKSIKDDAANGGKLKDMQLITNGRLSVCRVRKAEWDCILDMAGCKIQDQKRGEAKEIHQDKAAA
;
A
#
# COMPACT_ATOMS: atom_id res chain seq x y z
N MET A 1 55.40 -3.11 -20.75
CA MET A 1 56.44 -2.08 -21.00
C MET A 1 55.77 -0.83 -21.56
N ARG A 2 56.09 0.39 -21.04
CA ARG A 2 55.86 1.74 -21.66
C ARG A 2 54.37 2.11 -21.96
N THR A 3 53.82 3.33 -21.90
CA THR A 3 54.16 4.71 -21.43
C THR A 3 52.81 5.51 -21.43
N SER A 4 52.55 6.65 -20.75
CA SER A 4 53.33 7.58 -19.91
C SER A 4 52.42 8.32 -18.87
N ARG A 5 52.86 9.47 -18.32
CA ARG A 5 52.08 10.51 -17.57
C ARG A 5 51.72 11.71 -18.51
N ARG A 6 51.07 12.85 -18.16
CA ARG A 6 51.04 13.66 -16.90
C ARG A 6 50.03 14.85 -16.98
N VAL A 7 49.45 15.26 -15.83
CA VAL A 7 49.12 16.66 -15.34
C VAL A 7 48.03 17.57 -15.95
N GLY A 8 47.25 18.21 -15.03
CA GLY A 8 46.66 19.57 -15.13
C GLY A 8 45.13 19.62 -15.36
N ASN A 9 44.32 20.51 -14.78
CA ASN A 9 44.53 21.56 -13.75
C ASN A 9 43.16 21.96 -13.11
N ALA A 10 43.12 22.49 -11.88
CA ALA A 10 41.95 23.21 -11.29
C ALA A 10 42.19 24.75 -11.42
N PRO A 11 41.25 25.72 -11.20
CA PRO A 11 40.24 25.87 -10.11
C PRO A 11 38.93 26.58 -10.64
N PRO A 12 38.16 27.49 -9.94
CA PRO A 12 38.09 27.90 -8.52
C PRO A 12 36.67 27.96 -7.87
N ALA A 13 36.64 28.33 -6.59
CA ALA A 13 35.46 28.41 -5.72
C ALA A 13 34.56 29.65 -5.93
N LYS A 14 33.29 29.55 -5.48
CA LYS A 14 32.35 30.69 -5.35
C LYS A 14 32.21 31.15 -3.90
N LYS A 15 32.03 32.46 -3.73
CA LYS A 15 32.06 33.19 -2.45
C LYS A 15 30.77 33.04 -1.63
N SER A 16 30.92 33.12 -0.32
CA SER A 16 29.86 33.36 0.65
C SER A 16 29.51 34.85 0.78
N THR A 17 28.25 35.17 1.07
CA THR A 17 27.81 36.48 1.57
C THR A 17 26.83 36.29 2.72
N LYS A 18 27.03 37.07 3.79
CA LYS A 18 26.15 37.15 4.97
C LYS A 18 25.08 38.21 4.78
N SER A 19 23.91 37.99 5.37
CA SER A 19 22.98 39.01 5.89
C SER A 19 22.37 38.42 7.17
N GLU A 20 22.81 38.82 8.35
CA GLU A 20 22.46 40.06 9.09
C GLU A 20 21.10 39.96 9.80
N LEU A 21 21.18 39.92 11.13
CA LEU A 21 20.08 39.85 12.09
C LEU A 21 19.81 41.25 12.63
N HIS A 22 18.55 41.66 12.69
CA HIS A 22 18.07 42.75 13.55
C HIS A 22 16.78 42.32 14.25
N SER A 23 16.53 42.86 15.45
CA SER A 23 15.62 42.27 16.44
C SER A 23 14.50 43.22 16.89
N LYS A 24 13.31 42.64 17.13
CA LYS A 24 12.33 43.01 18.19
C LYS A 24 11.56 44.35 18.03
N PRO A 25 10.47 44.62 18.80
CA PRO A 25 9.60 43.71 19.58
C PRO A 25 8.06 44.05 19.57
N ILE A 26 7.28 43.32 20.39
CA ILE A 26 6.07 43.74 21.17
C ILE A 26 4.64 43.35 20.71
N LYS A 27 3.96 42.68 21.67
CA LYS A 27 2.52 42.54 22.03
C LYS A 27 1.54 41.63 21.27
N SER A 28 0.86 40.87 22.13
CA SER A 28 -0.41 40.16 22.01
C SER A 28 -1.62 41.08 21.99
N GLU A 29 -2.67 40.68 21.27
CA GLU A 29 -4.06 41.03 21.60
C GLU A 29 -5.01 39.90 21.19
N SER A 30 -6.23 39.88 21.74
CA SER A 30 -7.10 38.71 21.88
C SER A 30 -8.45 38.81 21.15
N ASN A 31 -9.26 37.74 21.25
CA ASN A 31 -10.68 37.60 20.84
C ASN A 31 -10.99 37.37 19.34
N PRO A 32 -12.18 36.80 19.01
CA PRO A 32 -12.79 35.61 19.63
C PRO A 32 -13.29 34.59 18.58
N SER A 33 -13.80 33.46 19.06
CA SER A 33 -14.31 32.34 18.24
C SER A 33 -15.45 32.73 17.27
N LYS A 34 -15.38 32.21 16.03
CA LYS A 34 -16.50 32.14 15.07
C LYS A 34 -16.67 30.70 14.55
N PRO A 35 -17.84 30.34 13.97
CA PRO A 35 -18.32 28.96 14.00
C PRO A 35 -17.55 28.00 13.10
N THR A 36 -17.39 26.78 13.57
CA THR A 36 -16.92 25.63 12.79
C THR A 36 -17.82 25.39 11.57
N LYS A 37 -17.29 25.62 10.37
CA LYS A 37 -17.85 25.06 9.14
C LYS A 37 -17.81 23.53 9.17
N PRO A 38 -18.63 22.82 8.38
CA PRO A 38 -18.57 21.36 8.30
C PRO A 38 -17.15 20.88 7.97
N VAL A 39 -16.72 19.80 8.62
CA VAL A 39 -15.40 19.19 8.38
C VAL A 39 -15.31 18.82 6.91
N ALA A 40 -14.32 19.37 6.22
CA ALA A 40 -14.13 19.13 4.79
C ALA A 40 -13.73 17.68 4.53
N THR A 41 -14.33 17.07 3.51
CA THR A 41 -13.92 15.77 2.97
C THR A 41 -12.41 15.78 2.71
N PRO A 42 -11.64 14.79 3.21
CA PRO A 42 -10.19 14.83 3.10
C PRO A 42 -9.75 14.71 1.63
N SER A 43 -9.12 15.77 1.15
CA SER A 43 -8.66 15.94 -0.25
C SER A 43 -7.31 15.27 -0.55
N ASN A 44 -6.88 14.31 0.27
CA ASN A 44 -5.58 13.65 0.12
C ASN A 44 -5.71 12.33 -0.64
N ASP A 45 -4.72 12.01 -1.49
CA ASP A 45 -4.58 10.71 -2.16
C ASP A 45 -4.32 9.52 -1.20
N SER A 46 -4.44 9.73 0.10
CA SER A 46 -4.64 8.71 1.11
C SER A 46 -5.90 9.06 1.88
N ASN A 47 -6.88 8.15 1.91
CA ASN A 47 -8.09 8.23 2.74
C ASN A 47 -7.76 8.07 4.25
N ARG A 48 -6.69 8.69 4.75
CA ARG A 48 -6.30 8.67 6.16
C ARG A 48 -6.29 10.11 6.66
N ASP A 49 -7.19 10.41 7.59
CA ASP A 49 -7.25 11.68 8.27
C ASP A 49 -6.08 11.82 9.28
N SER A 50 -5.93 13.02 9.87
CA SER A 50 -4.92 13.30 10.89
C SER A 50 -5.02 12.43 12.14
N ASN A 51 -6.20 11.82 12.35
CA ASN A 51 -6.53 11.03 13.52
C ASN A 51 -6.23 9.54 13.30
N GLY A 52 -5.91 9.12 12.07
CA GLY A 52 -5.71 7.71 11.71
C GLY A 52 -6.99 6.88 11.74
N CYS A 53 -8.16 7.52 11.77
CA CYS A 53 -9.45 6.88 11.96
C CYS A 53 -10.17 6.53 10.65
N GLN A 54 -9.80 7.20 9.54
CA GLN A 54 -10.40 6.92 8.24
C GLN A 54 -9.80 5.66 7.59
N GLU A 55 -10.68 4.82 7.04
CA GLU A 55 -10.35 3.59 6.32
C GLU A 55 -9.55 3.86 5.05
N VAL A 56 -8.42 3.16 4.88
CA VAL A 56 -7.60 3.20 3.66
C VAL A 56 -7.76 1.90 2.89
N TYR A 57 -7.97 2.03 1.59
CA TYR A 57 -8.18 0.91 0.68
C TYR A 57 -7.04 0.77 -0.33
N TRP A 58 -6.79 -0.48 -0.69
CA TRP A 58 -5.71 -0.88 -1.58
C TRP A 58 -6.22 -1.87 -2.64
N LEU A 59 -5.39 -2.16 -3.64
CA LEU A 59 -5.58 -3.30 -4.54
C LEU A 59 -4.22 -3.96 -4.76
N LEU A 60 -4.16 -5.27 -4.54
CA LEU A 60 -2.95 -6.07 -4.62
C LEU A 60 -3.17 -7.16 -5.69
N LYS A 61 -2.24 -7.26 -6.64
CA LYS A 61 -2.30 -8.20 -7.77
C LYS A 61 -1.49 -9.46 -7.49
N ALA A 62 -2.08 -10.62 -7.73
CA ALA A 62 -1.41 -11.92 -7.79
C ALA A 62 -1.89 -12.71 -9.02
N GLU A 63 -1.13 -13.72 -9.44
CA GLU A 63 -1.46 -14.56 -10.59
C GLU A 63 -2.01 -15.91 -10.11
N PRO A 64 -3.27 -16.29 -10.38
CA PRO A 64 -3.84 -17.53 -9.87
C PRO A 64 -3.48 -18.77 -10.70
N LEU A 65 -2.85 -18.58 -11.88
CA LEU A 65 -2.50 -19.66 -12.79
C LEU A 65 -1.00 -19.97 -12.73
N PRO A 66 -0.57 -21.25 -12.91
CA PRO A 66 0.83 -21.64 -12.89
C PRO A 66 1.70 -20.79 -13.82
N ARG A 67 2.72 -20.16 -13.24
CA ARG A 67 3.76 -19.42 -13.97
C ARG A 67 5.09 -19.65 -13.27
N TYR A 68 6.12 -19.93 -14.06
CA TYR A 68 7.43 -20.27 -13.53
C TYR A 68 8.41 -19.09 -13.68
N GLU A 69 9.00 -18.69 -12.57
CA GLU A 69 10.11 -17.73 -12.49
C GLU A 69 11.32 -18.48 -11.93
N ASN A 70 12.44 -18.52 -12.67
CA ASN A 70 13.66 -19.25 -12.30
C ASN A 70 13.44 -20.73 -11.87
N GLY A 71 12.39 -21.38 -12.39
CA GLY A 71 12.00 -22.76 -12.04
C GLY A 71 11.00 -22.89 -10.89
N THR A 72 10.67 -21.80 -10.19
CA THR A 72 9.71 -21.75 -9.09
C THR A 72 8.33 -21.35 -9.61
N ASN A 73 7.29 -22.11 -9.26
CA ASN A 73 5.90 -21.70 -9.54
C ASN A 73 5.50 -20.55 -8.61
N VAL A 74 5.08 -19.42 -9.17
CA VAL A 74 4.67 -18.20 -8.43
C VAL A 74 3.16 -17.96 -8.43
N ALA A 75 2.37 -19.00 -8.71
CA ALA A 75 0.92 -18.91 -8.64
C ALA A 75 0.43 -18.71 -7.19
N PHE A 76 -0.46 -17.74 -6.99
CA PHE A 76 -1.13 -17.48 -5.72
C PHE A 76 -2.53 -16.90 -5.96
N SER A 77 -3.56 -17.62 -5.54
CA SER A 77 -4.96 -17.27 -5.69
C SER A 77 -5.58 -16.76 -4.38
N ILE A 78 -6.86 -16.35 -4.43
CA ILE A 78 -7.57 -15.95 -3.22
C ILE A 78 -7.95 -17.17 -2.36
N ASP A 79 -8.07 -18.35 -2.98
CA ASP A 79 -8.36 -19.60 -2.27
C ASP A 79 -7.12 -20.10 -1.51
N ASP A 80 -5.91 -19.84 -2.05
CA ASP A 80 -4.66 -20.09 -1.33
C ASP A 80 -4.54 -19.17 -0.10
N LEU A 81 -4.84 -17.86 -0.25
CA LEU A 81 -4.90 -16.93 0.88
C LEU A 81 -5.97 -17.31 1.91
N ALA A 82 -7.12 -17.85 1.48
CA ALA A 82 -8.17 -18.34 2.37
C ALA A 82 -7.78 -19.62 3.13
N ALA A 83 -6.81 -20.39 2.62
CA ALA A 83 -6.25 -21.55 3.28
C ALA A 83 -5.11 -21.23 4.26
N CYS A 84 -4.53 -20.02 4.21
CA CYS A 84 -3.48 -19.59 5.14
C CYS A 84 -4.02 -19.49 6.57
N THR A 85 -3.34 -20.17 7.51
CA THR A 85 -3.69 -20.17 8.95
C THR A 85 -2.92 -19.12 9.76
N GLN A 86 -2.03 -18.37 9.12
CA GLN A 86 -1.19 -17.29 9.66
C GLN A 86 -1.14 -16.14 8.65
N PRO A 87 -0.74 -14.92 9.05
CA PRO A 87 -0.55 -13.80 8.11
C PRO A 87 0.38 -14.14 6.95
N GLU A 88 -0.13 -14.02 5.72
CA GLU A 88 0.64 -14.28 4.50
C GLU A 88 1.52 -13.07 4.16
N PRO A 89 2.86 -13.21 4.02
CA PRO A 89 3.71 -12.11 3.57
C PRO A 89 3.46 -11.80 2.08
N TRP A 90 3.03 -10.58 1.76
CA TRP A 90 2.86 -10.13 0.37
C TRP A 90 4.21 -9.77 -0.28
N GLY A 91 5.06 -10.78 -0.44
CA GLY A 91 6.43 -10.69 -0.93
C GLY A 91 6.55 -10.47 -2.44
N GLY A 92 7.78 -10.52 -2.96
CA GLY A 92 8.06 -10.54 -4.39
C GLY A 92 7.83 -9.22 -5.14
N VAL A 93 7.35 -8.16 -4.47
CA VAL A 93 7.15 -6.85 -5.11
C VAL A 93 8.49 -6.19 -5.42
N ARG A 94 8.79 -6.00 -6.71
CA ARG A 94 10.03 -5.35 -7.20
C ARG A 94 9.79 -4.02 -7.94
N ASN A 95 8.66 -3.37 -7.69
CA ASN A 95 8.36 -2.02 -8.17
C ASN A 95 8.49 -1.00 -7.01
N PRO A 96 9.33 0.05 -7.10
CA PRO A 96 9.53 1.02 -6.01
C PRO A 96 8.26 1.77 -5.59
N GLN A 97 7.34 2.08 -6.51
CA GLN A 97 6.07 2.73 -6.19
C GLN A 97 5.13 1.77 -5.44
N ALA A 98 5.06 0.51 -5.86
CA ALA A 98 4.26 -0.52 -5.19
C ALA A 98 4.78 -0.80 -3.77
N ARG A 99 6.10 -0.86 -3.60
CA ARG A 99 6.75 -0.91 -2.27
C ARG A 99 6.39 0.29 -1.41
N ASN A 100 6.49 1.51 -1.94
CA ASN A 100 6.13 2.72 -1.19
C ASN A 100 4.65 2.72 -0.76
N ASN A 101 3.75 2.15 -1.59
CA ASN A 101 2.36 1.92 -1.22
C ASN A 101 2.24 0.93 -0.05
N MET A 102 2.95 -0.20 -0.07
CA MET A 102 2.96 -1.14 1.07
C MET A 102 3.52 -0.51 2.36
N GLN A 103 4.56 0.33 2.28
CA GLN A 103 5.08 1.06 3.45
C GLN A 103 4.10 2.09 4.04
N ALA A 104 3.08 2.51 3.28
CA ALA A 104 2.02 3.40 3.72
C ALA A 104 0.79 2.66 4.29
N MET A 105 0.70 1.34 4.13
CA MET A 105 -0.33 0.50 4.76
C MET A 105 -0.19 0.49 6.28
N ARG A 106 -1.30 0.29 6.99
CA ARG A 106 -1.35 0.08 8.45
C ARG A 106 -2.21 -1.13 8.78
N LYS A 107 -2.07 -1.66 10.00
CA LYS A 107 -2.95 -2.74 10.48
C LYS A 107 -4.41 -2.29 10.43
N GLY A 108 -5.27 -3.14 9.87
CA GLY A 108 -6.70 -2.88 9.68
C GLY A 108 -7.08 -2.31 8.31
N ASP A 109 -6.11 -1.85 7.50
CA ASP A 109 -6.39 -1.44 6.12
C ASP A 109 -6.94 -2.61 5.29
N LEU A 110 -7.89 -2.34 4.39
CA LEU A 110 -8.49 -3.33 3.51
C LEU A 110 -7.90 -3.25 2.09
N GLY A 111 -7.85 -4.37 1.39
CA GLY A 111 -7.36 -4.42 0.02
C GLY A 111 -8.20 -5.34 -0.85
N PHE A 112 -8.35 -4.99 -2.13
CA PHE A 112 -8.88 -5.92 -3.13
C PHE A 112 -7.81 -6.93 -3.54
N PHE A 113 -8.15 -8.21 -3.50
CA PHE A 113 -7.38 -9.26 -4.15
C PHE A 113 -7.72 -9.24 -5.64
N TYR A 114 -6.73 -9.00 -6.50
CA TYR A 114 -6.90 -8.93 -7.95
C TYR A 114 -6.16 -10.09 -8.63
N HIS A 115 -6.90 -10.89 -9.40
CA HIS A 115 -6.34 -11.93 -10.26
C HIS A 115 -5.82 -11.30 -11.56
N SER A 116 -4.50 -11.17 -11.65
CA SER A 116 -3.78 -10.79 -12.87
C SER A 116 -3.39 -12.00 -13.71
N ASN A 117 -3.19 -11.80 -15.02
CA ASN A 117 -2.83 -12.85 -15.99
C ASN A 117 -3.83 -14.04 -16.02
N ALA A 118 -5.08 -13.77 -15.66
CA ALA A 118 -6.17 -14.74 -15.58
C ALA A 118 -7.24 -14.47 -16.67
N LYS A 119 -8.15 -15.44 -16.86
CA LYS A 119 -9.27 -15.35 -17.81
C LYS A 119 -10.60 -15.69 -17.11
N PRO A 120 -11.42 -14.70 -16.73
CA PRO A 120 -11.13 -13.26 -16.75
C PRO A 120 -10.04 -12.86 -15.74
N SER A 121 -9.39 -11.72 -15.97
CA SER A 121 -8.63 -11.01 -14.93
C SER A 121 -9.55 -9.98 -14.27
N GLY A 122 -9.46 -9.80 -12.95
CA GLY A 122 -10.37 -8.93 -12.22
C GLY A 122 -10.20 -8.97 -10.70
N VAL A 123 -11.03 -8.22 -10.00
CA VAL A 123 -11.13 -8.30 -8.53
C VAL A 123 -11.98 -9.52 -8.16
N VAL A 124 -11.48 -10.32 -7.22
CA VAL A 124 -12.10 -11.60 -6.79
C VAL A 124 -12.48 -11.64 -5.32
N GLY A 125 -12.15 -10.60 -4.55
CA GLY A 125 -12.46 -10.52 -3.12
C GLY A 125 -11.61 -9.49 -2.39
N VAL A 126 -11.61 -9.60 -1.06
CA VAL A 126 -10.99 -8.68 -0.11
C VAL A 126 -10.04 -9.41 0.83
N LEU A 127 -8.93 -8.73 1.12
CA LEU A 127 -7.93 -9.06 2.15
C LEU A 127 -7.82 -7.90 3.16
N ARG A 128 -7.19 -8.17 4.32
CA ARG A 128 -6.86 -7.16 5.33
C ARG A 128 -5.37 -7.17 5.62
N VAL A 129 -4.78 -6.00 5.85
CA VAL A 129 -3.41 -5.86 6.36
C VAL A 129 -3.40 -6.09 7.87
N VAL A 130 -2.64 -7.08 8.33
CA VAL A 130 -2.50 -7.45 9.75
C VAL A 130 -1.08 -7.29 10.29
N GLU A 131 -0.09 -7.17 9.41
CA GLU A 131 1.26 -6.75 9.73
C GLU A 131 1.70 -5.60 8.82
N GLU A 132 2.26 -4.55 9.42
CA GLU A 132 2.81 -3.42 8.66
C GLU A 132 4.12 -3.80 7.96
N ALA A 133 4.60 -2.92 7.08
CA ALA A 133 5.72 -3.24 6.19
C ALA A 133 6.99 -3.67 6.93
N LYS A 134 7.32 -4.96 6.81
CA LYS A 134 8.59 -5.57 7.24
C LYS A 134 9.51 -5.79 6.04
N VAL A 135 10.77 -6.13 6.29
CA VAL A 135 11.74 -6.43 5.24
C VAL A 135 11.29 -7.67 4.45
N ASP A 136 11.36 -7.59 3.12
CA ASP A 136 11.03 -8.73 2.26
C ASP A 136 12.26 -9.65 2.11
N GLU A 137 12.29 -10.72 2.91
CA GLU A 137 13.40 -11.67 2.99
C GLU A 137 13.68 -12.41 1.66
N THR A 138 12.67 -12.54 0.79
CA THR A 138 12.81 -13.12 -0.56
C THR A 138 13.84 -12.37 -1.42
N ALA A 139 14.10 -11.10 -1.12
CA ALA A 139 15.11 -10.31 -1.83
C ALA A 139 16.56 -10.79 -1.59
N PHE A 140 16.81 -11.61 -0.57
CA PHE A 140 18.16 -12.02 -0.16
C PHE A 140 18.48 -13.52 -0.39
N ASP A 141 17.50 -14.37 -0.69
CA ASP A 141 17.75 -15.76 -1.07
C ASP A 141 18.02 -15.85 -2.58
N SER A 142 19.20 -16.33 -2.97
CA SER A 142 19.61 -16.48 -4.37
C SER A 142 18.84 -17.55 -5.15
N LYS A 143 18.02 -18.37 -4.46
CA LYS A 143 17.13 -19.37 -5.08
C LYS A 143 15.71 -18.86 -5.27
N ASP A 144 15.35 -17.76 -4.61
CA ASP A 144 14.02 -17.18 -4.71
C ASP A 144 13.82 -16.51 -6.09
N PRO A 145 12.66 -16.68 -6.76
CA PRO A 145 12.38 -16.03 -8.04
C PRO A 145 12.52 -14.50 -8.01
N TYR A 146 12.40 -13.88 -6.84
CA TYR A 146 12.46 -12.44 -6.63
C TYR A 146 13.75 -11.94 -5.97
N TYR A 147 14.82 -12.73 -5.98
CA TYR A 147 16.15 -12.31 -5.53
C TYR A 147 16.60 -10.95 -6.13
N ASP A 148 17.15 -10.04 -5.31
CA ASP A 148 17.83 -8.82 -5.79
C ASP A 148 19.24 -8.76 -5.21
N SER A 149 20.23 -9.19 -6.01
CA SER A 149 21.67 -9.15 -5.68
C SER A 149 22.22 -7.75 -5.36
N LYS A 150 21.44 -6.70 -5.59
CA LYS A 150 21.78 -5.31 -5.25
C LYS A 150 21.01 -4.81 -4.02
N SER A 151 20.19 -5.64 -3.37
CA SER A 151 19.57 -5.34 -2.07
C SER A 151 20.55 -5.70 -0.95
N ASP A 152 20.69 -4.81 0.03
CA ASP A 152 21.60 -4.99 1.17
C ASP A 152 20.81 -5.14 2.47
N ARG A 153 21.30 -5.93 3.43
CA ARG A 153 20.58 -6.18 4.70
C ARG A 153 20.65 -5.00 5.68
N ALA A 154 21.69 -4.17 5.63
CA ALA A 154 21.74 -2.94 6.43
C ALA A 154 20.92 -1.80 5.80
N LYS A 155 20.65 -1.85 4.49
CA LYS A 155 19.73 -0.95 3.79
C LYS A 155 18.80 -1.70 2.80
N PRO A 156 17.78 -2.42 3.31
CA PRO A 156 16.88 -3.21 2.47
C PRO A 156 16.15 -2.35 1.44
N LYS A 157 16.07 -2.85 0.21
CA LYS A 157 15.30 -2.17 -0.84
C LYS A 157 13.83 -2.54 -0.84
N TRP A 158 13.49 -3.73 -0.39
CA TRP A 158 12.20 -4.36 -0.58
C TRP A 158 11.56 -4.70 0.76
N TYR A 159 10.25 -4.52 0.82
CA TYR A 159 9.44 -4.64 2.01
C TYR A 159 8.11 -5.28 1.61
N CYS A 160 7.50 -6.03 2.51
CA CYS A 160 6.18 -6.64 2.34
C CYS A 160 5.32 -6.41 3.58
N VAL A 161 4.00 -6.43 3.41
CA VAL A 161 3.02 -6.47 4.52
C VAL A 161 2.60 -7.91 4.79
N GLY A 162 2.10 -8.19 5.98
CA GLY A 162 1.38 -9.44 6.28
C GLY A 162 -0.12 -9.22 6.07
N VAL A 163 -0.78 -10.09 5.30
CA VAL A 163 -2.21 -10.01 5.00
C VAL A 163 -2.98 -11.26 5.41
N GLU A 164 -4.28 -11.11 5.62
CA GLU A 164 -5.23 -12.20 5.84
C GLU A 164 -6.40 -12.12 4.85
N PHE A 165 -7.05 -13.26 4.59
CA PHE A 165 -8.31 -13.32 3.87
C PHE A 165 -9.45 -12.63 4.64
N VAL A 166 -10.36 -11.94 3.93
CA VAL A 166 -11.60 -11.40 4.51
C VAL A 166 -12.82 -12.00 3.84
N GLN A 167 -12.91 -11.92 2.50
CA GLN A 167 -14.08 -12.37 1.76
C GLN A 167 -13.73 -12.66 0.30
N LYS A 168 -14.28 -13.74 -0.26
CA LYS A 168 -14.30 -14.00 -1.71
C LYS A 168 -15.61 -13.49 -2.29
N PHE A 169 -15.59 -12.99 -3.53
CA PHE A 169 -16.81 -12.61 -4.24
C PHE A 169 -17.40 -13.80 -5.00
N ASP A 170 -18.73 -13.85 -5.09
CA ASP A 170 -19.47 -14.88 -5.84
C ASP A 170 -19.22 -14.79 -7.36
N SER A 171 -18.74 -13.64 -7.83
CA SER A 171 -18.40 -13.39 -9.23
C SER A 171 -17.23 -12.40 -9.34
N VAL A 172 -16.42 -12.58 -10.38
CA VAL A 172 -15.25 -11.73 -10.65
C VAL A 172 -15.72 -10.38 -11.20
N VAL A 173 -15.30 -9.28 -10.56
CA VAL A 173 -15.42 -7.94 -11.14
C VAL A 173 -14.31 -7.78 -12.16
N ASP A 174 -14.61 -8.11 -13.42
CA ASP A 174 -13.58 -8.24 -14.46
C ASP A 174 -13.00 -6.90 -14.93
N LEU A 175 -11.77 -6.95 -15.46
CA LEU A 175 -11.06 -5.77 -15.95
C LEU A 175 -11.78 -5.09 -17.11
N LYS A 176 -12.65 -5.79 -17.86
CA LYS A 176 -13.43 -5.19 -18.94
C LYS A 176 -14.48 -4.25 -18.35
N SER A 177 -15.27 -4.73 -17.40
CA SER A 177 -16.31 -3.96 -16.70
C SER A 177 -15.72 -2.76 -15.95
N ILE A 178 -14.58 -2.93 -15.29
CA ILE A 178 -13.83 -1.84 -14.64
C ILE A 178 -13.40 -0.77 -15.67
N LYS A 179 -12.90 -1.19 -16.84
CA LYS A 179 -12.52 -0.27 -17.93
C LYS A 179 -13.73 0.41 -18.58
N ASP A 180 -14.86 -0.29 -18.68
CA ASP A 180 -16.08 0.26 -19.27
C ASP A 180 -16.66 1.38 -18.38
N ASP A 181 -16.68 1.23 -17.04
CA ASP A 181 -17.02 2.35 -16.13
C ASP A 181 -16.05 3.53 -16.29
N ALA A 182 -14.74 3.25 -16.26
CA ALA A 182 -13.70 4.26 -16.40
C ALA A 182 -13.80 5.06 -17.72
N ALA A 183 -14.05 4.38 -18.84
CA ALA A 183 -14.17 4.99 -20.17
C ALA A 183 -15.43 5.87 -20.31
N ASN A 184 -16.51 5.52 -19.61
CA ASN A 184 -17.76 6.29 -19.60
C ASN A 184 -17.78 7.43 -18.57
N GLY A 185 -16.61 7.79 -18.01
CA GLY A 185 -16.47 8.87 -17.03
C GLY A 185 -16.98 8.52 -15.63
N GLY A 186 -17.15 7.23 -15.33
CA GLY A 186 -17.61 6.70 -14.06
C GLY A 186 -16.64 6.86 -12.89
N LYS A 187 -16.93 6.17 -11.79
CA LYS A 187 -16.21 6.31 -10.51
C LYS A 187 -14.75 5.80 -10.60
N LEU A 188 -14.45 4.93 -11.56
CA LEU A 188 -13.17 4.21 -11.69
C LEU A 188 -12.17 4.86 -12.66
N LYS A 189 -12.53 5.98 -13.31
CA LYS A 189 -11.71 6.64 -14.34
C LYS A 189 -10.28 7.00 -13.91
N ASP A 190 -10.11 7.39 -12.65
CA ASP A 190 -8.83 7.83 -12.08
C ASP A 190 -8.09 6.70 -11.32
N MET A 191 -8.71 5.52 -11.18
CA MET A 191 -8.21 4.41 -10.37
C MET A 191 -6.82 3.97 -10.85
N GLN A 192 -5.88 3.76 -9.92
CA GLN A 192 -4.49 3.38 -10.26
C GLN A 192 -4.37 2.07 -11.06
N LEU A 193 -5.37 1.17 -10.96
CA LEU A 193 -5.48 -0.02 -11.81
C LEU A 193 -5.59 0.32 -13.31
N ILE A 194 -6.28 1.42 -13.64
CA ILE A 194 -6.50 1.92 -15.01
C ILE A 194 -5.36 2.83 -15.43
N THR A 195 -5.04 3.85 -14.62
CA THR A 195 -4.05 4.88 -14.95
C THR A 195 -2.60 4.38 -14.88
N ASN A 196 -2.33 3.30 -14.15
CA ASN A 196 -1.00 2.69 -14.03
C ASN A 196 -1.06 1.15 -14.01
N GLY A 197 -1.49 0.55 -15.14
CA GLY A 197 -1.73 -0.89 -15.24
C GLY A 197 -0.55 -1.81 -14.86
N ARG A 198 0.70 -1.32 -14.90
CA ARG A 198 1.91 -2.05 -14.48
C ARG A 198 2.20 -2.02 -12.97
N LEU A 199 1.45 -1.22 -12.20
CA LEU A 199 1.57 -1.17 -10.74
C LEU A 199 0.86 -2.39 -10.13
N SER A 200 1.55 -3.16 -9.29
CA SER A 200 1.01 -4.38 -8.64
C SER A 200 0.33 -4.13 -7.29
N VAL A 201 0.70 -3.04 -6.61
CA VAL A 201 0.06 -2.58 -5.38
C VAL A 201 -0.40 -1.15 -5.57
N CYS A 202 -1.71 -0.97 -5.67
CA CYS A 202 -2.39 0.29 -5.98
C CYS A 202 -3.08 0.86 -4.74
N ARG A 203 -3.19 2.18 -4.65
CA ARG A 203 -4.17 2.86 -3.78
C ARG A 203 -5.55 2.78 -4.40
N VAL A 204 -6.58 2.75 -3.56
CA VAL A 204 -8.00 2.80 -3.96
C VAL A 204 -8.71 3.89 -3.14
N ARG A 205 -9.39 4.80 -3.83
CA ARG A 205 -10.20 5.87 -3.21
C ARG A 205 -11.52 5.28 -2.70
N LYS A 206 -12.13 5.86 -1.66
CA LYS A 206 -13.43 5.37 -1.12
C LYS A 206 -14.50 5.19 -2.21
N ALA A 207 -14.62 6.15 -3.14
CA ALA A 207 -15.58 6.06 -4.24
C ALA A 207 -15.27 4.93 -5.25
N GLU A 208 -13.99 4.58 -5.44
CA GLU A 208 -13.57 3.46 -6.29
C GLU A 208 -13.84 2.13 -5.58
N TRP A 209 -13.54 2.06 -4.28
CA TRP A 209 -13.83 0.90 -3.41
C TRP A 209 -15.32 0.56 -3.42
N ASP A 210 -16.17 1.56 -3.15
CA ASP A 210 -17.62 1.40 -3.13
C ASP A 210 -18.15 0.98 -4.50
N CYS A 211 -17.61 1.54 -5.59
CA CYS A 211 -17.98 1.14 -6.94
C CYS A 211 -17.69 -0.34 -7.23
N ILE A 212 -16.51 -0.84 -6.85
CA ILE A 212 -16.16 -2.25 -7.06
C ILE A 212 -17.02 -3.17 -6.18
N LEU A 213 -17.36 -2.76 -4.95
CA LEU A 213 -18.28 -3.53 -4.09
C LEU A 213 -19.71 -3.55 -4.65
N ASP A 214 -20.21 -2.41 -5.15
CA ASP A 214 -21.49 -2.30 -5.85
C ASP A 214 -21.52 -3.26 -7.06
N MET A 215 -20.45 -3.26 -7.89
CA MET A 215 -20.30 -4.16 -9.04
C MET A 215 -20.19 -5.64 -8.65
N ALA A 216 -19.63 -5.94 -7.48
CA ALA A 216 -19.54 -7.30 -6.94
C ALA A 216 -20.86 -7.77 -6.27
N GLY A 217 -21.86 -6.89 -6.10
CA GLY A 217 -23.06 -7.17 -5.33
C GLY A 217 -22.79 -7.41 -3.82
N CYS A 218 -21.61 -7.02 -3.33
CA CYS A 218 -21.10 -7.40 -2.01
C CYS A 218 -21.12 -6.24 -1.01
N LYS A 219 -21.33 -6.56 0.27
CA LYS A 219 -21.07 -5.64 1.39
C LYS A 219 -20.12 -6.32 2.37
N ILE A 220 -19.01 -5.64 2.68
CA ILE A 220 -18.08 -6.11 3.69
C ILE A 220 -18.71 -5.87 5.07
N GLN A 221 -18.89 -6.93 5.84
CA GLN A 221 -19.33 -6.85 7.23
C GLN A 221 -18.11 -6.71 8.13
N ASP A 222 -18.11 -5.71 9.01
CA ASP A 222 -17.05 -5.50 10.00
C ASP A 222 -17.04 -6.63 11.06
N GLN A 223 -16.38 -7.73 10.74
CA GLN A 223 -16.10 -8.77 11.72
C GLN A 223 -15.03 -8.29 12.72
N LYS A 224 -15.53 -7.68 13.80
CA LYS A 224 -14.89 -7.38 15.10
C LYS A 224 -13.64 -6.50 15.08
N ARG A 225 -13.84 -5.17 15.09
CA ARG A 225 -12.95 -4.26 15.82
C ARG A 225 -13.21 -4.35 17.33
N GLY A 226 -12.85 -5.47 17.97
CA GLY A 226 -12.83 -5.57 19.43
C GLY A 226 -13.10 -6.96 20.03
N GLU A 227 -12.05 -7.60 20.54
CA GLU A 227 -12.08 -8.42 21.76
C GLU A 227 -10.78 -8.23 22.55
N ALA A 228 -10.52 -6.99 23.00
CA ALA A 228 -9.65 -6.77 24.15
C ALA A 228 -10.49 -7.04 25.41
N LYS A 229 -10.58 -8.31 25.81
CA LYS A 229 -11.26 -8.70 27.06
C LYS A 229 -10.43 -8.22 28.25
N GLU A 230 -10.94 -7.19 28.90
CA GLU A 230 -10.44 -6.66 30.16
C GLU A 230 -10.53 -7.74 31.25
N ILE A 231 -9.40 -8.34 31.62
CA ILE A 231 -9.33 -9.27 32.75
C ILE A 231 -9.23 -8.44 34.04
N HIS A 232 -10.37 -7.92 34.49
CA HIS A 232 -10.58 -7.63 35.90
C HIS A 232 -11.27 -8.83 36.54
N GLN A 233 -10.51 -9.66 37.25
CA GLN A 233 -11.06 -10.55 38.26
C GLN A 233 -10.85 -9.92 39.63
N ASP A 234 -11.95 -9.56 40.26
CA ASP A 234 -11.98 -9.13 41.66
C ASP A 234 -11.38 -10.22 42.56
N LYS A 235 -10.39 -9.83 43.38
CA LYS A 235 -10.07 -10.59 44.59
C LYS A 235 -11.04 -10.20 45.70
N ALA A 236 -12.22 -10.82 45.68
CA ALA A 236 -13.13 -10.82 46.81
C ALA A 236 -12.75 -11.93 47.81
N ALA A 237 -12.94 -11.63 49.09
CA ALA A 237 -12.54 -12.38 50.27
C ALA A 237 -12.87 -13.88 50.32
N ALA A 238 -11.90 -14.66 50.79
CA ALA A 238 -12.06 -15.79 51.72
C ALA A 238 -10.74 -15.98 52.50
#